data_AF-A0AAF5CZL5-F1
#
_entry.id   AF-A0AAF5CZL5-F1
#
_cell.length_a   1.000
_cell.length_b   1.000
_cell.length_c   1.000
_cell.angle_alpha   90.00
_cell.angle_beta   90.00
_cell.angle_gamma   90.00
#
_symmetry.space_group_name_H-M   'P 1'
#
loop_
_entity.id
_entity.type
_entity.pdbx_description
1 polymer ?
#
loop_
_entity_poly.entity_id
_entity_poly.type
_entity_poly.pdbx_seq_one_letter_code
_entity_poly.pdbx_strand_id
1 'polypeptide(L)'
;MSDSQEKQFISEDANGTSEPVIQEADSGIPAVKKSKDSNNEAVNTSEVATDEEEDKPRKIPKKKEIDEEDNDGEDGVSDEEQEDEESENEDEEDENATDDKDDSKDNGSEEEATDEAFVRFNINLSMILSINKLILICESLFSFIVGIFLFFAPNIAGDFFFQRVTDGVHWHLIRCVGGQILSSAFFSYKFRKSGTETQNACFYMRLMICILSLLLLFNVRAVSPTLIDSQLLNILIKGTLFCAIFYMIILLKDKWNFGETSNRTDVIGNILYQLDAIASICIGTAWITFPRWLLHRQVKIELNESHDFVGRMMGVCFISSYIVSTRALHWKKITDRSAAISCRTICCLGILSAQVWSQYAYHDDWNDNHWIGISLFSTWTGIAILYQLIFCLTKIYNNKAKNN
;
A
#
# COMPACT_ATOMS: atom_id res chain seq x y z
N MET A 1 -22.43 -16.13 -46.03
CA MET A 1 -21.63 -17.37 -45.96
C MET A 1 -21.56 -17.78 -44.50
N SER A 2 -22.28 -18.85 -44.16
CA SER A 2 -22.37 -19.67 -42.92
C SER A 2 -22.33 -18.94 -41.57
N ASP A 3 -23.45 -18.71 -40.85
CA ASP A 3 -24.31 -19.67 -40.12
C ASP A 3 -23.58 -20.57 -39.11
N SER A 4 -23.78 -20.34 -37.82
CA SER A 4 -24.70 -21.17 -37.01
C SER A 4 -24.75 -20.73 -35.54
N GLN A 5 -25.99 -20.60 -35.04
CA GLN A 5 -26.38 -20.41 -33.65
C GLN A 5 -26.31 -21.73 -32.87
N GLU A 6 -26.06 -21.66 -31.57
CA GLU A 6 -26.47 -22.69 -30.61
C GLU A 6 -27.32 -22.05 -29.51
N LYS A 7 -28.46 -22.68 -29.24
CA LYS A 7 -29.65 -22.21 -28.52
C LYS A 7 -29.91 -23.10 -27.29
N GLN A 8 -30.56 -22.48 -26.29
CA GLN A 8 -31.50 -23.06 -25.31
C GLN A 8 -30.89 -24.00 -24.23
N PHE A 9 -31.26 -23.90 -22.95
CA PHE A 9 -32.62 -24.00 -22.41
C PHE A 9 -32.83 -23.17 -21.13
N ILE A 10 -33.99 -22.51 -21.04
CA ILE A 10 -34.65 -22.05 -19.81
C ILE A 10 -35.94 -22.87 -19.71
N SER A 11 -36.25 -23.39 -18.52
CA SER A 11 -37.59 -23.84 -18.15
C SER A 11 -38.03 -23.07 -16.90
N GLU A 12 -39.09 -22.27 -17.06
CA GLU A 12 -39.88 -21.70 -15.98
C GLU A 12 -40.78 -22.80 -15.38
N ASP A 13 -40.85 -22.86 -14.05
CA ASP A 13 -41.98 -23.49 -13.37
C ASP A 13 -42.76 -22.45 -12.58
N ALA A 14 -44.07 -22.55 -12.73
CA ALA A 14 -45.08 -21.70 -12.16
C ALA A 14 -45.35 -22.06 -10.70
N ASN A 15 -44.82 -21.28 -9.75
CA ASN A 15 -45.52 -20.95 -8.51
C ASN A 15 -44.79 -19.80 -7.81
N GLY A 16 -45.50 -18.69 -7.62
CA GLY A 16 -44.99 -17.55 -6.86
C GLY A 16 -44.73 -17.92 -5.40
N THR A 17 -43.93 -17.07 -4.75
CA THR A 17 -43.48 -17.07 -3.34
C THR A 17 -42.45 -18.14 -2.95
N SER A 18 -41.20 -17.68 -2.74
CA SER A 18 -40.20 -18.40 -1.94
C SER A 18 -39.29 -17.41 -1.22
N GLU A 19 -39.42 -17.38 0.11
CA GLU A 19 -38.44 -16.85 1.06
C GLU A 19 -37.11 -17.62 0.96
N PRO A 20 -35.96 -17.01 1.29
CA PRO A 20 -34.70 -17.74 1.39
C PRO A 20 -34.66 -18.57 2.69
N VAL A 21 -34.81 -19.88 2.55
CA VAL A 21 -34.50 -20.86 3.61
C VAL A 21 -33.01 -21.18 3.55
N ILE A 22 -32.34 -20.98 4.69
CA ILE A 22 -30.95 -21.35 4.96
C ILE A 22 -30.86 -22.88 5.08
N GLN A 23 -30.02 -23.51 4.26
CA GLN A 23 -29.57 -24.89 4.48
C GLN A 23 -28.17 -24.87 5.08
N GLU A 24 -28.06 -25.25 6.34
CA GLU A 24 -26.80 -25.70 6.95
C GLU A 24 -26.54 -27.14 6.53
N ALA A 25 -25.31 -27.39 6.04
CA ALA A 25 -24.82 -28.71 5.75
C ALA A 25 -24.26 -29.36 7.02
N ASP A 26 -24.82 -30.52 7.30
CA ASP A 26 -24.57 -31.49 8.36
C ASP A 26 -23.14 -32.07 8.29
N SER A 27 -22.42 -32.08 9.41
CA SER A 27 -21.34 -33.06 9.64
C SER A 27 -21.34 -33.46 11.12
N GLY A 28 -21.68 -34.72 11.35
CA GLY A 28 -22.08 -35.23 12.66
C GLY A 28 -20.94 -35.70 13.56
N ILE A 29 -21.20 -35.61 14.87
CA ILE A 29 -20.60 -36.44 15.93
C ILE A 29 -21.69 -36.68 17.00
N PRO A 30 -21.91 -37.92 17.48
CA PRO A 30 -23.06 -38.28 18.30
C PRO A 30 -22.88 -37.96 19.80
N ALA A 31 -23.98 -37.56 20.43
CA ALA A 31 -24.10 -37.24 21.85
C ALA A 31 -24.13 -38.48 22.78
N VAL A 32 -23.41 -38.38 23.90
CA VAL A 32 -23.55 -39.27 25.08
C VAL A 32 -24.51 -38.61 26.09
N LYS A 33 -25.48 -39.41 26.55
CA LYS A 33 -26.60 -39.04 27.44
C LYS A 33 -26.31 -39.35 28.92
N LYS A 34 -26.94 -38.52 29.77
CA LYS A 34 -27.57 -38.79 31.09
C LYS A 34 -26.73 -38.89 32.36
N SER A 35 -26.99 -37.99 33.31
CA SER A 35 -27.84 -38.13 34.53
C SER A 35 -27.54 -36.92 35.45
N LYS A 36 -28.47 -36.01 35.75
CA LYS A 36 -29.63 -35.99 36.67
C LYS A 36 -29.27 -36.19 38.16
N ASP A 37 -29.58 -35.14 38.95
CA ASP A 37 -29.81 -35.04 40.42
C ASP A 37 -28.96 -33.89 40.99
N SER A 38 -29.37 -33.02 41.93
CA SER A 38 -30.64 -32.57 42.49
C SER A 38 -30.27 -31.54 43.57
N ASN A 39 -31.06 -30.47 43.69
CA ASN A 39 -31.35 -29.70 44.92
C ASN A 39 -30.27 -28.98 45.76
N ASN A 40 -30.59 -27.69 45.94
CA ASN A 40 -30.79 -26.96 47.20
C ASN A 40 -29.68 -26.10 47.82
N GLU A 41 -30.14 -24.87 48.06
CA GLU A 41 -29.99 -24.03 49.25
C GLU A 41 -28.80 -23.07 49.39
N ALA A 42 -29.22 -21.82 49.64
CA ALA A 42 -28.47 -20.61 49.84
C ALA A 42 -27.98 -20.48 51.28
N VAL A 43 -26.78 -19.91 51.51
CA VAL A 43 -26.44 -19.16 52.73
C VAL A 43 -25.37 -18.10 52.42
N ASN A 44 -25.80 -16.83 52.50
CA ASN A 44 -25.21 -15.66 53.16
C ASN A 44 -23.69 -15.49 53.44
N THR A 45 -23.18 -14.36 52.93
CA THR A 45 -22.43 -13.24 53.59
C THR A 45 -21.20 -13.48 54.47
N SER A 46 -20.06 -12.91 54.06
CA SER A 46 -19.24 -11.88 54.77
C SER A 46 -18.02 -11.54 53.89
N GLU A 47 -17.88 -10.33 53.35
CA GLU A 47 -17.12 -9.21 53.92
C GLU A 47 -15.67 -9.58 54.31
N VAL A 48 -14.67 -8.97 53.67
CA VAL A 48 -13.42 -8.42 54.25
C VAL A 48 -12.45 -7.94 53.15
N ALA A 49 -12.14 -6.64 53.26
CA ALA A 49 -10.91 -5.88 53.01
C ALA A 49 -10.01 -6.12 51.78
N THR A 50 -9.94 -5.04 50.99
CA THR A 50 -8.77 -4.39 50.36
C THR A 50 -7.37 -4.85 50.78
N ASP A 51 -6.49 -5.04 49.79
CA ASP A 51 -5.15 -4.44 49.80
C ASP A 51 -4.72 -4.18 48.34
N GLU A 52 -4.35 -2.93 48.08
CA GLU A 52 -3.81 -2.41 46.81
C GLU A 52 -2.37 -2.90 46.65
N GLU A 53 -2.08 -3.65 45.58
CA GLU A 53 -0.72 -4.10 45.27
C GLU A 53 -0.12 -3.25 44.14
N GLU A 54 1.07 -2.74 44.43
CA GLU A 54 1.88 -1.78 43.68
C GLU A 54 2.21 -2.22 42.24
N ASP A 55 1.89 -1.38 41.26
CA ASP A 55 2.41 -1.51 39.90
C ASP A 55 3.74 -0.74 39.78
N LYS A 56 4.86 -1.48 39.79
CA LYS A 56 6.23 -0.96 39.66
C LYS A 56 6.58 -0.72 38.18
N PRO A 57 7.20 0.43 37.83
CA PRO A 57 7.62 0.69 36.47
C PRO A 57 8.82 -0.19 36.05
N ARG A 58 8.67 -0.90 34.92
CA ARG A 58 9.72 -1.71 34.26
C ARG A 58 10.92 -0.81 33.90
N LYS A 59 12.08 -1.09 34.51
CA LYS A 59 13.37 -0.43 34.24
C LYS A 59 13.92 -0.80 32.84
N ILE A 60 14.28 0.21 32.07
CA ILE A 60 15.06 0.13 30.82
C ILE A 60 16.52 -0.27 31.15
N PRO A 61 17.16 -1.21 30.42
CA PRO A 61 18.56 -1.53 30.64
C PRO A 61 19.50 -0.45 30.07
N LYS A 62 20.52 -0.11 30.87
CA LYS A 62 21.62 0.80 30.51
C LYS A 62 22.50 0.23 29.40
N LYS A 63 22.84 1.12 28.46
CA LYS A 63 23.81 0.98 27.37
C LYS A 63 25.19 0.60 27.95
N LYS A 64 25.85 -0.40 27.35
CA LYS A 64 27.23 -0.80 27.67
C LYS A 64 28.15 -0.08 26.67
N GLU A 65 29.07 0.72 27.20
CA GLU A 65 30.21 1.30 26.49
C GLU A 65 31.16 0.17 26.07
N ILE A 66 31.63 0.22 24.83
CA ILE A 66 32.79 -0.50 24.33
C ILE A 66 33.61 0.56 23.59
N ASP A 67 34.73 0.89 24.19
CA ASP A 67 35.85 1.63 23.60
C ASP A 67 36.73 0.67 22.77
N GLU A 68 37.63 1.28 21.99
CA GLU A 68 38.79 0.67 21.29
C GLU A 68 38.42 0.00 19.95
N GLU A 69 39.06 0.27 18.81
CA GLU A 69 40.46 0.67 18.57
C GLU A 69 40.60 1.21 17.12
N ASP A 70 41.61 2.04 16.92
CA ASP A 70 42.02 2.69 15.66
C ASP A 70 42.35 1.71 14.53
N ASN A 71 42.02 2.05 13.29
CA ASN A 71 42.79 1.60 12.14
C ASN A 71 42.72 2.60 10.98
N ASP A 72 43.86 3.20 10.69
CA ASP A 72 44.17 4.05 9.54
C ASP A 72 44.31 3.21 8.25
N GLY A 73 44.07 3.84 7.10
CA GLY A 73 44.41 3.33 5.76
C GLY A 73 43.26 3.55 4.80
N GLU A 74 43.25 4.63 4.00
CA GLU A 74 44.03 4.88 2.79
C GLU A 74 43.07 4.86 1.58
N ASP A 75 43.19 5.90 0.77
CA ASP A 75 42.79 6.03 -0.65
C ASP A 75 41.29 5.90 -0.98
N GLY A 76 40.61 6.87 -1.58
CA GLY A 76 41.06 7.76 -2.66
C GLY A 76 39.99 7.72 -3.75
N VAL A 77 39.93 8.78 -4.55
CA VAL A 77 39.12 8.94 -5.78
C VAL A 77 37.71 9.51 -5.56
N SER A 78 37.67 10.83 -5.74
CA SER A 78 36.58 11.67 -6.24
C SER A 78 36.10 11.20 -7.62
N ASP A 79 34.79 11.21 -7.86
CA ASP A 79 34.25 11.44 -9.21
C ASP A 79 32.96 12.26 -9.12
N GLU A 80 32.95 13.34 -9.89
CA GLU A 80 31.89 14.31 -10.10
C GLU A 80 30.81 13.67 -10.99
N GLU A 81 29.55 13.62 -10.55
CA GLU A 81 28.42 13.33 -11.45
C GLU A 81 27.93 14.66 -12.04
N GLN A 82 28.40 14.93 -13.25
CA GLN A 82 27.94 15.97 -14.17
C GLN A 82 26.61 15.50 -14.80
N GLU A 83 25.55 16.31 -14.67
CA GLU A 83 24.24 16.04 -15.29
C GLU A 83 24.33 16.39 -16.79
N ASP A 84 24.38 15.37 -17.65
CA ASP A 84 24.31 15.53 -19.10
C ASP A 84 22.86 15.82 -19.55
N GLU A 85 22.69 16.97 -20.22
CA GLU A 85 21.51 17.37 -20.97
C GLU A 85 21.45 16.58 -22.30
N GLU A 86 20.48 15.67 -22.46
CA GLU A 86 20.16 15.07 -23.75
C GLU A 86 19.36 16.10 -24.59
N SER A 87 20.03 16.74 -25.55
CA SER A 87 19.41 17.48 -26.65
C SER A 87 19.04 16.53 -27.79
N GLU A 88 17.75 16.39 -28.08
CA GLU A 88 17.23 15.72 -29.28
C GLU A 88 17.46 16.63 -30.50
N ASN A 89 18.44 16.27 -31.34
CA ASN A 89 18.52 16.73 -32.73
C ASN A 89 17.93 15.63 -33.61
N GLU A 90 16.78 15.88 -34.22
CA GLU A 90 16.27 15.06 -35.33
C GLU A 90 16.76 15.68 -36.64
N ASP A 91 17.51 14.88 -37.39
CA ASP A 91 18.10 15.20 -38.68
C ASP A 91 17.03 15.38 -39.76
N GLU A 92 17.17 16.47 -40.52
CA GLU A 92 16.43 16.77 -41.74
C GLU A 92 16.86 15.81 -42.87
N GLU A 93 15.92 15.04 -43.44
CA GLU A 93 16.10 14.40 -44.73
C GLU A 93 15.48 15.24 -45.84
N ASP A 94 16.38 15.70 -46.70
CA ASP A 94 16.23 16.42 -47.95
C ASP A 94 15.52 15.59 -49.05
N GLU A 95 15.00 16.35 -50.04
CA GLU A 95 14.67 15.94 -51.42
C GLU A 95 13.36 15.20 -51.71
N ASN A 96 12.35 15.96 -52.16
CA ASN A 96 11.95 15.85 -53.57
C ASN A 96 11.15 17.07 -54.06
N ALA A 97 11.71 17.70 -55.09
CA ALA A 97 11.12 18.79 -55.84
C ALA A 97 10.10 18.26 -56.86
N THR A 98 8.91 18.86 -56.90
CA THR A 98 8.12 19.01 -58.12
C THR A 98 7.35 20.32 -58.08
N ASP A 99 7.65 21.15 -59.08
CA ASP A 99 6.90 22.31 -59.56
C ASP A 99 5.39 22.02 -59.71
N ASP A 100 4.53 22.94 -59.27
CA ASP A 100 3.67 23.74 -60.17
C ASP A 100 2.52 24.44 -59.42
N LYS A 101 2.40 25.75 -59.71
CA LYS A 101 1.18 26.59 -59.75
C LYS A 101 0.61 27.17 -58.46
N ASP A 102 1.03 28.42 -58.23
CA ASP A 102 0.20 29.63 -58.07
C ASP A 102 -1.31 29.40 -57.84
N ASP A 103 -1.72 29.52 -56.58
CA ASP A 103 -3.02 30.07 -56.19
C ASP A 103 -2.85 30.80 -54.85
N SER A 104 -2.53 32.09 -54.91
CA SER A 104 -2.47 32.99 -53.77
C SER A 104 -3.89 33.21 -53.21
N LYS A 105 -4.30 32.37 -52.26
CA LYS A 105 -5.47 32.59 -51.40
C LYS A 105 -5.03 32.77 -49.95
N ASP A 106 -5.25 34.00 -49.51
CA ASP A 106 -5.38 34.52 -48.15
C ASP A 106 -5.71 33.45 -47.07
N ASN A 107 -4.68 32.79 -46.51
CA ASN A 107 -4.79 31.80 -45.42
C ASN A 107 -4.19 32.30 -44.09
N GLY A 108 -3.91 33.61 -43.96
CA GLY A 108 -3.22 34.18 -42.81
C GLY A 108 -3.99 34.13 -41.47
N SER A 109 -5.22 33.62 -41.44
CA SER A 109 -6.03 33.53 -40.21
C SER A 109 -6.11 32.15 -39.58
N GLU A 110 -5.76 31.07 -40.31
CA GLU A 110 -5.79 29.70 -39.75
C GLU A 110 -4.50 29.34 -39.01
N GLU A 111 -3.34 29.82 -39.47
CA GLU A 111 -2.03 29.53 -38.86
C GLU A 111 -1.86 30.21 -37.48
N GLU A 112 -2.35 31.44 -37.31
CA GLU A 112 -2.39 32.12 -36.01
C GLU A 112 -3.31 31.41 -34.98
N ALA A 113 -4.41 30.80 -35.44
CA ALA A 113 -5.35 30.11 -34.56
C ALA A 113 -4.77 28.78 -34.02
N THR A 114 -3.96 28.08 -34.82
CA THR A 114 -3.29 26.85 -34.38
C THR A 114 -2.19 27.13 -33.36
N ASP A 115 -1.44 28.21 -33.52
CA ASP A 115 -0.39 28.61 -32.59
C ASP A 115 -0.94 29.04 -31.23
N GLU A 116 -2.02 29.83 -31.21
CA GLU A 116 -2.68 30.19 -29.95
C GLU A 116 -3.22 28.97 -29.19
N ALA A 117 -3.82 28.00 -29.91
CA ALA A 117 -4.33 26.79 -29.30
C ALA A 117 -3.20 25.93 -28.71
N PHE A 118 -2.08 25.82 -29.42
CA PHE A 118 -0.88 25.12 -28.96
C PHE A 118 -0.27 25.77 -27.71
N VAL A 119 -0.13 27.10 -27.70
CA VAL A 119 0.39 27.84 -26.53
C VAL A 119 -0.53 27.67 -25.31
N ARG A 120 -1.85 27.81 -25.48
CA ARG A 120 -2.81 27.59 -24.37
C ARG A 120 -2.76 26.15 -23.85
N PHE A 121 -2.62 25.17 -24.74
CA PHE A 121 -2.47 23.78 -24.36
C PHE A 121 -1.20 23.54 -23.51
N ASN A 122 -0.06 24.09 -23.93
CA ASN A 122 1.21 23.98 -23.20
C ASN A 122 1.18 24.66 -21.82
N ILE A 123 0.55 25.83 -21.72
CA ILE A 123 0.38 26.53 -20.43
C ILE A 123 -0.48 25.70 -19.48
N ASN A 124 -1.59 25.16 -19.96
CA ASN A 124 -2.48 24.30 -19.15
C ASN A 124 -1.75 23.03 -18.69
N LEU A 125 -0.96 22.40 -19.57
CA LEU A 125 -0.20 21.20 -19.22
C LEU A 125 0.88 21.48 -18.17
N SER A 126 1.63 22.58 -18.33
CA SER A 126 2.65 23.01 -17.36
C SER A 126 2.04 23.32 -15.98
N MET A 127 0.88 23.99 -15.95
CA MET A 127 0.16 24.27 -14.71
C MET A 127 -0.34 22.97 -14.05
N ILE A 128 -0.88 22.04 -14.83
CA ILE A 128 -1.35 20.73 -14.34
C ILE A 128 -0.21 19.93 -13.71
N LEU A 129 0.93 19.83 -14.39
CA LEU A 129 2.13 19.12 -13.88
C LEU A 129 2.64 19.78 -12.60
N SER A 130 2.61 21.11 -12.52
CA SER A 130 3.01 21.86 -11.33
C SER A 130 2.08 21.59 -10.14
N ILE A 131 0.77 21.49 -10.37
CA ILE A 131 -0.22 21.16 -9.32
C ILE A 131 -0.01 19.74 -8.80
N ASN A 132 0.12 18.73 -9.69
CA ASN A 132 0.30 17.34 -9.27
C ASN A 132 1.59 17.17 -8.47
N LYS A 133 2.68 17.81 -8.90
CA LYS A 133 3.96 17.85 -8.18
C LYS A 133 3.80 18.40 -6.77
N LEU A 134 3.09 19.54 -6.61
CA LEU A 134 2.84 20.14 -5.30
C LEU A 134 2.03 19.20 -4.40
N ILE A 135 0.97 18.59 -4.93
CA ILE A 135 0.13 17.64 -4.18
C ILE A 135 0.98 16.46 -3.68
N LEU A 136 1.81 15.87 -4.55
CA LEU A 136 2.67 14.75 -4.19
C LEU A 136 3.75 15.12 -3.15
N ILE A 137 4.25 16.36 -3.16
CA ILE A 137 5.16 16.86 -2.12
C ILE A 137 4.42 16.95 -0.78
N CYS A 138 3.24 17.58 -0.75
CA CYS A 138 2.43 17.70 0.47
C CYS A 138 2.05 16.33 1.03
N GLU A 139 1.63 15.41 0.17
CA GLU A 139 1.36 14.02 0.56
C GLU A 139 2.57 13.31 1.12
N SER A 140 3.74 13.49 0.48
CA SER A 140 4.97 12.87 0.94
C SER A 140 5.29 13.33 2.36
N LEU A 141 5.23 14.64 2.62
CA LEU A 141 5.49 15.21 3.94
C LEU A 141 4.47 14.72 4.98
N PHE A 142 3.17 14.75 4.65
CA PHE A 142 2.12 14.28 5.55
C PHE A 142 2.27 12.79 5.88
N SER A 143 2.46 11.96 4.85
CA SER A 143 2.67 10.52 5.00
C SER A 143 3.95 10.23 5.78
N PHE A 144 5.01 11.01 5.58
CA PHE A 144 6.25 10.84 6.34
C PHE A 144 6.03 11.09 7.83
N ILE A 145 5.36 12.19 8.19
CA ILE A 145 5.06 12.53 9.58
C ILE A 145 4.17 11.46 10.23
N VAL A 146 3.08 11.07 9.57
CA VAL A 146 2.16 10.03 10.07
C VAL A 146 2.87 8.68 10.17
N GLY A 147 3.64 8.31 9.14
CA GLY A 147 4.39 7.06 9.10
C GLY A 147 5.41 6.95 10.23
N ILE A 148 6.19 8.02 10.49
CA ILE A 148 7.11 8.08 11.63
C ILE A 148 6.35 7.93 12.94
N PHE A 149 5.25 8.66 13.13
CA PHE A 149 4.46 8.61 14.36
C PHE A 149 3.94 7.19 14.63
N LEU A 150 3.32 6.54 13.64
CA LEU A 150 2.82 5.18 13.80
C LEU A 150 3.94 4.15 13.97
N PHE A 151 5.11 4.37 13.37
CA PHE A 151 6.23 3.42 13.46
C PHE A 151 6.99 3.52 14.79
N PHE A 152 7.25 4.73 15.28
CA PHE A 152 8.08 4.93 16.48
C PHE A 152 7.25 5.12 17.76
N ALA A 153 6.00 5.57 17.67
CA ALA A 153 5.10 5.79 18.80
C ALA A 153 3.76 5.04 18.66
N PRO A 154 3.75 3.74 18.32
CA PRO A 154 2.51 3.01 18.05
C PRO A 154 1.61 2.85 19.28
N ASN A 155 2.18 2.84 20.49
CA ASN A 155 1.40 2.77 21.73
C ASN A 155 0.57 4.04 21.93
N ILE A 156 1.16 5.22 21.71
CA ILE A 156 0.43 6.49 21.79
C ILE A 156 -0.67 6.54 20.73
N ALA A 157 -0.36 6.09 19.51
CA ALA A 157 -1.35 6.03 18.44
C ALA A 157 -2.50 5.07 18.79
N GLY A 158 -2.20 3.85 19.20
CA GLY A 158 -3.19 2.83 19.55
C GLY A 158 -4.07 3.28 20.72
N ASP A 159 -3.46 3.78 21.78
CA ASP A 159 -4.17 4.23 22.97
C ASP A 159 -5.08 5.42 22.67
N PHE A 160 -4.66 6.33 21.79
CA PHE A 160 -5.48 7.44 21.32
C PHE A 160 -6.68 6.96 20.50
N PHE A 161 -6.48 6.09 19.51
CA PHE A 161 -7.54 5.65 18.60
C PHE A 161 -8.59 4.77 19.29
N PHE A 162 -8.16 3.88 20.19
CA PHE A 162 -9.04 2.93 20.87
C PHE A 162 -9.43 3.35 22.28
N GLN A 163 -8.92 4.50 22.77
CA GLN A 163 -9.19 5.06 24.10
C GLN A 163 -8.99 4.07 25.25
N ARG A 164 -7.98 3.21 25.11
CA ARG A 164 -7.61 2.17 26.08
C ARG A 164 -6.14 1.80 25.93
N VAL A 165 -5.55 1.22 26.97
CA VAL A 165 -4.19 0.70 26.87
C VAL A 165 -4.16 -0.46 25.86
N THR A 166 -3.29 -0.33 24.87
CA THR A 166 -3.05 -1.33 23.84
C THR A 166 -1.83 -2.19 24.18
N ASP A 167 -1.78 -3.40 23.62
CA ASP A 167 -0.74 -4.41 23.85
C ASP A 167 0.34 -4.43 22.74
N GLY A 168 1.34 -5.29 22.89
CA GLY A 168 2.42 -5.43 21.92
C GLY A 168 2.01 -5.94 20.54
N VAL A 169 0.87 -6.61 20.41
CA VAL A 169 0.35 -7.04 19.09
C VAL A 169 -0.24 -5.84 18.36
N HIS A 170 -1.00 -4.99 19.04
CA HIS A 170 -1.42 -3.69 18.47
C HIS A 170 -0.23 -2.90 18.01
N TRP A 171 0.79 -2.77 18.87
CA TRP A 171 1.94 -1.94 18.56
C TRP A 171 2.70 -2.46 17.34
N HIS A 172 2.82 -3.78 17.21
CA HIS A 172 3.37 -4.41 16.01
C HIS A 172 2.56 -4.09 14.75
N LEU A 173 1.23 -4.31 14.77
CA LEU A 173 0.37 -4.06 13.61
C LEU A 173 0.39 -2.59 13.19
N ILE A 174 0.36 -1.66 14.15
CA ILE A 174 0.45 -0.22 13.90
C ILE A 174 1.80 0.14 13.27
N ARG A 175 2.91 -0.47 13.72
CA ARG A 175 4.21 -0.28 13.07
C ARG A 175 4.22 -0.78 11.63
N CYS A 176 3.62 -1.93 11.35
CA CYS A 176 3.51 -2.45 10.00
C CYS A 176 2.72 -1.50 9.08
N VAL A 177 1.66 -0.87 9.59
CA VAL A 177 0.94 0.20 8.86
C VAL A 177 1.85 1.43 8.69
N GLY A 178 2.54 1.87 9.74
CA GLY A 178 3.49 2.98 9.69
C GLY A 178 4.59 2.79 8.64
N GLY A 179 5.19 1.59 8.55
CA GLY A 179 6.21 1.24 7.56
C GLY A 179 5.69 1.31 6.11
N GLN A 180 4.44 0.88 5.88
CA GLN A 180 3.78 1.01 4.57
C GLN A 180 3.50 2.48 4.20
N ILE A 181 3.12 3.30 5.18
CA ILE A 181 2.92 4.74 4.98
C ILE A 181 4.26 5.45 4.72
N LEU A 182 5.34 5.09 5.41
CA LEU A 182 6.70 5.60 5.13
C LEU A 182 7.16 5.25 3.71
N SER A 183 6.93 4.02 3.27
CA SER A 183 7.16 3.63 1.88
C SER A 183 6.35 4.49 0.92
N SER A 184 5.08 4.78 1.22
CA SER A 184 4.30 5.68 0.37
C SER A 184 4.78 7.12 0.39
N ALA A 185 5.36 7.60 1.50
CA ALA A 185 5.94 8.93 1.55
C ALA A 185 7.10 9.06 0.56
N PHE A 186 7.98 8.05 0.53
CA PHE A 186 9.07 7.96 -0.43
C PHE A 186 8.55 7.83 -1.87
N PHE A 187 7.50 7.03 -2.07
CA PHE A 187 6.84 6.87 -3.37
C PHE A 187 6.30 8.19 -3.93
N SER A 188 5.46 8.90 -3.15
CA SER A 188 4.92 10.22 -3.55
C SER A 188 6.06 11.22 -3.81
N TYR A 189 7.11 11.21 -2.97
CA TYR A 189 8.27 12.07 -3.21
C TYR A 189 8.91 11.74 -4.56
N LYS A 190 9.34 10.51 -4.80
CA LYS A 190 10.07 10.14 -6.02
C LYS A 190 9.26 10.45 -7.29
N PHE A 191 7.97 10.15 -7.29
CA PHE A 191 7.11 10.28 -8.47
C PHE A 191 6.63 11.70 -8.78
N ARG A 192 6.91 12.68 -7.90
CA ARG A 192 6.63 14.10 -8.16
C ARG A 192 7.29 14.66 -9.43
N LYS A 193 8.38 14.02 -9.89
CA LYS A 193 9.15 14.40 -11.10
C LYS A 193 8.86 13.47 -12.29
N SER A 194 8.01 12.47 -12.11
CA SER A 194 7.65 11.48 -13.14
C SER A 194 6.54 11.99 -14.06
N GLY A 195 6.26 11.27 -15.15
CA GLY A 195 5.16 11.57 -16.06
C GLY A 195 3.78 11.42 -15.41
N THR A 196 2.75 11.99 -16.05
CA THR A 196 1.37 11.97 -15.55
C THR A 196 0.87 10.54 -15.31
N GLU A 197 1.28 9.56 -16.12
CA GLU A 197 0.93 8.16 -15.98
C GLU A 197 1.39 7.55 -14.64
N THR A 198 2.59 7.91 -14.21
CA THR A 198 3.22 7.44 -12.97
C THR A 198 2.59 8.16 -11.77
N GLN A 199 2.34 9.48 -11.90
CA GLN A 199 1.66 10.26 -10.86
C GLN A 199 0.22 9.79 -10.63
N ASN A 200 -0.52 9.50 -11.70
CA ASN A 200 -1.88 8.96 -11.63
C ASN A 200 -1.92 7.60 -10.93
N ALA A 201 -0.93 6.73 -11.14
CA ALA A 201 -0.84 5.47 -10.39
C ALA A 201 -0.74 5.71 -8.87
N CYS A 202 -0.06 6.78 -8.44
CA CYS A 202 -0.04 7.20 -7.04
C CYS A 202 -1.42 7.65 -6.56
N PHE A 203 -2.08 8.56 -7.28
CA PHE A 203 -3.41 9.02 -6.90
C PHE A 203 -4.45 7.90 -6.91
N TYR A 204 -4.33 6.94 -7.83
CA TYR A 204 -5.21 5.76 -7.87
C TYR A 204 -4.98 4.83 -6.67
N MET A 205 -3.72 4.60 -6.29
CA MET A 205 -3.41 3.88 -5.05
C MET A 205 -4.02 4.59 -3.83
N ARG A 206 -3.92 5.92 -3.73
CA ARG A 206 -4.53 6.70 -2.64
C ARG A 206 -6.04 6.59 -2.62
N LEU A 207 -6.67 6.72 -3.78
CA LEU A 207 -8.11 6.55 -3.93
C LEU A 207 -8.56 5.18 -3.43
N MET A 208 -7.86 4.11 -3.81
CA MET A 208 -8.19 2.76 -3.33
C MET A 208 -8.05 2.62 -1.82
N ILE A 209 -6.99 3.19 -1.22
CA ILE A 209 -6.85 3.23 0.24
C ILE A 209 -8.05 3.95 0.85
N CYS A 210 -8.46 5.11 0.32
CA CYS A 210 -9.60 5.85 0.85
C CYS A 210 -10.90 5.06 0.75
N ILE A 211 -11.19 4.44 -0.39
CA ILE A 211 -12.42 3.65 -0.60
C ILE A 211 -12.47 2.48 0.37
N LEU A 212 -11.41 1.68 0.45
CA LEU A 212 -11.37 0.52 1.32
C LEU A 212 -11.38 0.91 2.81
N SER A 213 -10.69 1.99 3.17
CA SER A 213 -10.72 2.52 4.54
C SER A 213 -12.11 3.03 4.92
N LEU A 214 -12.84 3.68 4.01
CA LEU A 214 -14.23 4.07 4.24
C LEU A 214 -15.12 2.85 4.52
N LEU A 215 -14.98 1.78 3.73
CA LEU A 215 -15.71 0.53 3.97
C LEU A 215 -15.41 -0.03 5.37
N LEU A 216 -14.15 -0.01 5.80
CA LEU A 216 -13.76 -0.43 7.14
C LEU A 216 -14.33 0.48 8.23
N LEU A 217 -14.27 1.80 8.08
CA LEU A 217 -14.80 2.75 9.07
C LEU A 217 -16.33 2.66 9.18
N PHE A 218 -17.04 2.48 8.07
CA PHE A 218 -18.48 2.21 8.10
C PHE A 218 -18.80 0.83 8.70
N ASN A 219 -17.96 -0.18 8.46
CA ASN A 219 -18.10 -1.48 9.12
C ASN A 219 -17.91 -1.37 10.64
N VAL A 220 -16.90 -0.63 11.11
CA VAL A 220 -16.70 -0.35 12.55
C VAL A 220 -17.91 0.35 13.13
N ARG A 221 -18.43 1.39 12.46
CA ARG A 221 -19.64 2.09 12.91
C ARG A 221 -20.84 1.15 13.07
N ALA A 222 -20.99 0.17 12.19
CA ALA A 222 -22.14 -0.72 12.17
C ALA A 222 -22.01 -1.90 13.14
N VAL A 223 -20.81 -2.51 13.23
CA VAL A 223 -20.59 -3.78 13.94
C VAL A 223 -19.97 -3.57 15.32
N SER A 224 -19.12 -2.55 15.48
CA SER A 224 -18.37 -2.28 16.71
C SER A 224 -18.41 -0.78 17.05
N PRO A 225 -19.60 -0.18 17.29
CA PRO A 225 -19.76 1.26 17.42
C PRO A 225 -19.01 1.88 18.61
N THR A 226 -18.60 1.07 19.58
CA THR A 226 -17.84 1.49 20.76
C THR A 226 -16.33 1.31 20.61
N LEU A 227 -15.84 0.85 19.45
CA LEU A 227 -14.42 0.57 19.23
C LEU A 227 -13.58 1.86 19.11
N ILE A 228 -14.14 2.87 18.47
CA ILE A 228 -13.54 4.19 18.26
C ILE A 228 -14.58 5.22 18.70
N ASP A 229 -14.15 6.25 19.42
CA ASP A 229 -15.01 7.36 19.82
C ASP A 229 -15.82 7.90 18.64
N SER A 230 -17.11 8.16 18.89
CA SER A 230 -18.05 8.55 17.84
C SER A 230 -17.65 9.86 17.15
N GLN A 231 -17.09 10.84 17.88
CA GLN A 231 -16.64 12.08 17.27
C GLN A 231 -15.41 11.83 16.38
N LEU A 232 -14.43 11.09 16.89
CA LEU A 232 -13.24 10.72 16.13
C LEU A 232 -13.59 9.92 14.87
N LEU A 233 -14.45 8.90 15.00
CA LEU A 233 -14.91 8.09 13.87
C LEU A 233 -15.65 8.93 12.81
N ASN A 234 -16.46 9.91 13.23
CA ASN A 234 -17.11 10.85 12.32
C ASN A 234 -16.11 11.74 11.56
N ILE A 235 -15.07 12.22 12.25
CA ILE A 235 -13.99 13.01 11.62
C ILE A 235 -13.24 12.15 10.60
N LEU A 236 -12.87 10.91 10.96
CA LEU A 236 -12.17 9.99 10.07
C LEU A 236 -12.98 9.67 8.82
N ILE A 237 -14.28 9.38 8.94
CA ILE A 237 -15.14 9.11 7.78
C ILE A 237 -15.25 10.32 6.87
N LYS A 238 -15.54 11.51 7.43
CA LYS A 238 -15.67 12.75 6.63
C LYS A 238 -14.36 13.12 5.95
N GLY A 239 -13.24 13.03 6.66
CA GLY A 239 -11.91 13.29 6.11
C GLY A 239 -11.53 12.31 5.00
N THR A 240 -11.75 11.00 5.22
CA THR A 240 -11.44 9.98 4.20
C THR A 240 -12.34 10.11 2.97
N LEU A 241 -13.62 10.49 3.15
CA LEU A 241 -14.54 10.78 2.05
C LEU A 241 -14.09 11.99 1.22
N PHE A 242 -13.68 13.07 1.90
CA PHE A 242 -13.13 14.24 1.25
C PHE A 242 -11.88 13.89 0.42
N CYS A 243 -10.95 13.12 0.99
CA CYS A 243 -9.76 12.65 0.26
C CYS A 243 -10.13 11.78 -0.95
N ALA A 244 -11.11 10.86 -0.82
CA ALA A 244 -11.57 10.05 -1.95
C ALA A 244 -12.09 10.92 -3.11
N ILE A 245 -12.94 11.91 -2.81
CA ILE A 245 -13.47 12.85 -3.80
C ILE A 245 -12.34 13.67 -4.44
N PHE A 246 -11.39 14.15 -3.63
CA PHE A 246 -10.23 14.89 -4.10
C PHE A 246 -9.40 14.08 -5.12
N TYR A 247 -9.08 12.82 -4.81
CA TYR A 247 -8.34 11.95 -5.73
C TYR A 247 -9.13 11.60 -7.00
N MET A 248 -10.45 11.40 -6.88
CA MET A 248 -11.31 11.22 -8.04
C MET A 248 -11.26 12.43 -8.98
N ILE A 249 -11.31 13.66 -8.45
CA ILE A 249 -11.24 14.89 -9.26
C ILE A 249 -9.90 14.99 -9.98
N ILE A 250 -8.78 14.69 -9.31
CA ILE A 250 -7.45 14.71 -9.93
C ILE A 250 -7.36 13.69 -11.07
N LEU A 251 -7.81 12.45 -10.83
CA LEU A 251 -7.78 11.39 -11.84
C LEU A 251 -8.68 11.72 -13.04
N LEU A 252 -9.86 12.32 -12.80
CA LEU A 252 -10.74 12.80 -13.86
C LEU A 252 -10.11 13.91 -14.69
N LYS A 253 -9.45 14.88 -14.04
CA LYS A 253 -8.70 15.96 -14.70
C LYS A 253 -7.63 15.40 -15.64
N ASP A 254 -6.92 14.38 -15.20
CA ASP A 254 -5.85 13.71 -15.96
C ASP A 254 -6.36 12.55 -16.85
N LYS A 255 -7.69 12.46 -17.05
CA LYS A 255 -8.38 11.47 -17.89
C LYS A 255 -8.01 10.02 -17.59
N TRP A 256 -7.62 9.72 -16.34
CA TRP A 256 -7.18 8.39 -15.93
C TRP A 256 -6.06 7.82 -16.80
N ASN A 257 -5.15 8.68 -17.28
CA ASN A 257 -3.99 8.23 -18.04
C ASN A 257 -3.05 7.41 -17.13
N PHE A 258 -2.84 6.13 -17.46
CA PHE A 258 -1.91 5.23 -16.74
C PHE A 258 -0.84 4.62 -17.66
N GLY A 259 -0.66 5.17 -18.86
CA GLY A 259 0.21 4.61 -19.88
C GLY A 259 -0.49 3.53 -20.72
N GLU A 260 -0.14 3.46 -21.99
CA GLU A 260 -0.84 2.63 -22.98
C GLU A 260 0.00 1.44 -23.46
N THR A 261 1.34 1.57 -23.44
CA THR A 261 2.24 0.56 -24.00
C THR A 261 2.95 -0.21 -22.89
N SER A 262 2.70 -1.52 -22.83
CA SER A 262 3.47 -2.40 -21.96
C SER A 262 4.91 -2.50 -22.47
N ASN A 263 5.89 -2.34 -21.58
CA ASN A 263 7.29 -2.55 -21.89
C ASN A 263 7.57 -4.05 -22.09
N ARG A 264 7.57 -4.51 -23.34
CA ARG A 264 7.71 -5.95 -23.67
C ARG A 264 9.15 -6.48 -23.59
N THR A 265 10.16 -5.61 -23.47
CA THR A 265 11.57 -6.05 -23.57
C THR A 265 12.09 -6.64 -22.25
N ASP A 266 11.57 -6.21 -21.11
CA ASP A 266 12.01 -6.65 -19.78
C ASP A 266 11.12 -7.78 -19.22
N VAL A 267 11.26 -8.97 -19.80
CA VAL A 267 10.45 -10.15 -19.46
C VAL A 267 10.56 -10.53 -17.98
N ILE A 268 11.78 -10.58 -17.45
CA ILE A 268 12.02 -10.97 -16.05
C ILE A 268 11.42 -9.94 -15.10
N GLY A 269 11.67 -8.64 -15.35
CA GLY A 269 11.07 -7.58 -14.53
C GLY A 269 9.55 -7.61 -14.55
N ASN A 270 8.95 -7.87 -15.71
CA ASN A 270 7.50 -7.96 -15.83
C ASN A 270 6.91 -9.13 -15.03
N ILE A 271 7.57 -10.29 -15.04
CA ILE A 271 7.16 -11.44 -14.19
C ILE A 271 7.24 -11.05 -12.72
N LEU A 272 8.32 -10.39 -12.28
CA LEU A 272 8.51 -9.99 -10.89
C LEU A 272 7.46 -8.97 -10.43
N TYR A 273 7.11 -7.98 -11.26
CA TYR A 273 6.00 -7.06 -10.96
C TYR A 273 4.65 -7.76 -10.83
N GLN A 274 4.38 -8.75 -11.68
CA GLN A 274 3.14 -9.52 -11.61
C GLN A 274 3.09 -10.41 -10.36
N LEU A 275 4.18 -11.09 -10.02
CA LEU A 275 4.29 -11.87 -8.78
C LEU A 275 4.11 -10.97 -7.55
N ASP A 276 4.70 -9.78 -7.56
CA ASP A 276 4.55 -8.80 -6.48
C ASP A 276 3.10 -8.29 -6.36
N ALA A 277 2.42 -8.06 -7.48
CA ALA A 277 1.00 -7.70 -7.50
C ALA A 277 0.12 -8.82 -6.91
N ILE A 278 0.34 -10.07 -7.34
CA ILE A 278 -0.36 -11.24 -6.84
C ILE A 278 -0.13 -11.40 -5.33
N ALA A 279 1.12 -11.30 -4.87
CA ALA A 279 1.46 -11.38 -3.45
C ALA A 279 0.75 -10.29 -2.63
N SER A 280 0.77 -9.03 -3.11
CA SER A 280 0.04 -7.92 -2.47
C SER A 280 -1.47 -8.16 -2.35
N ILE A 281 -2.10 -8.68 -3.41
CA ILE A 281 -3.53 -9.02 -3.39
C ILE A 281 -3.78 -10.15 -2.39
N CYS A 282 -3.08 -11.27 -2.51
CA CYS A 282 -3.29 -12.44 -1.66
C CYS A 282 -3.10 -12.11 -0.17
N ILE A 283 -1.99 -11.44 0.17
CA ILE A 283 -1.67 -11.07 1.56
C ILE A 283 -2.67 -10.03 2.06
N GLY A 284 -2.96 -8.99 1.26
CA GLY A 284 -3.89 -7.95 1.68
C GLY A 284 -5.32 -8.46 1.85
N THR A 285 -5.82 -9.33 0.95
CA THR A 285 -7.13 -9.98 1.09
C THR A 285 -7.17 -10.85 2.33
N ALA A 286 -6.14 -11.64 2.61
CA ALA A 286 -6.09 -12.45 3.83
C ALA A 286 -6.18 -11.59 5.10
N TRP A 287 -5.48 -10.45 5.14
CA TRP A 287 -5.53 -9.51 6.27
C TRP A 287 -6.86 -8.76 6.40
N ILE A 288 -7.52 -8.43 5.29
CA ILE A 288 -8.86 -7.83 5.34
C ILE A 288 -9.89 -8.86 5.84
N THR A 289 -9.84 -10.09 5.35
CA THR A 289 -10.90 -11.07 5.61
C THR A 289 -10.71 -11.80 6.93
N PHE A 290 -9.49 -12.22 7.27
CA PHE A 290 -9.23 -13.13 8.39
C PHE A 290 -8.03 -12.72 9.29
N PRO A 291 -7.99 -11.49 9.84
CA PRO A 291 -6.87 -11.04 10.67
C PRO A 291 -6.64 -11.93 11.91
N ARG A 292 -7.68 -12.32 12.66
CA ARG A 292 -7.52 -13.25 13.80
C ARG A 292 -6.97 -14.61 13.40
N TRP A 293 -7.40 -15.13 12.26
CA TRP A 293 -6.93 -16.42 11.77
C TRP A 293 -5.44 -16.36 11.38
N LEU A 294 -5.01 -15.27 10.72
CA LEU A 294 -3.61 -15.07 10.41
C LEU A 294 -2.75 -14.98 11.67
N LEU A 295 -3.22 -14.29 12.71
CA LEU A 295 -2.54 -14.17 13.99
C LEU A 295 -2.71 -15.40 14.90
N HIS A 296 -3.56 -16.35 14.52
CA HIS A 296 -3.86 -17.52 15.33
C HIS A 296 -2.59 -18.34 15.57
N ARG A 297 -2.38 -18.73 16.84
CA ARG A 297 -1.16 -19.41 17.35
C ARG A 297 0.14 -18.62 17.25
N GLN A 298 0.16 -17.43 16.65
CA GLN A 298 1.32 -16.53 16.64
C GLN A 298 1.37 -15.63 17.88
N VAL A 299 0.22 -15.36 18.50
CA VAL A 299 0.10 -14.51 19.69
C VAL A 299 -0.27 -15.31 20.93
N LYS A 300 0.08 -14.80 22.11
CA LYS A 300 -0.28 -15.36 23.43
C LYS A 300 -1.48 -14.68 24.07
N ILE A 301 -1.81 -13.46 23.62
CA ILE A 301 -2.92 -12.66 24.13
C ILE A 301 -4.24 -12.96 23.41
N GLU A 302 -5.35 -12.57 24.03
CA GLU A 302 -6.67 -12.67 23.42
C GLU A 302 -6.88 -11.56 22.37
N LEU A 303 -7.19 -11.96 21.13
CA LEU A 303 -7.46 -11.04 20.04
C LEU A 303 -8.92 -10.56 20.06
N ASN A 304 -9.10 -9.26 19.90
CA ASN A 304 -10.40 -8.58 19.90
C ASN A 304 -10.57 -7.67 18.67
N GLU A 305 -11.65 -6.89 18.62
CA GLU A 305 -12.07 -6.14 17.43
C GLU A 305 -11.09 -5.03 17.02
N SER A 306 -10.28 -4.49 17.94
CA SER A 306 -9.27 -3.48 17.57
C SER A 306 -8.09 -4.12 16.86
N HIS A 307 -7.68 -5.33 17.25
CA HIS A 307 -6.68 -6.09 16.52
C HIS A 307 -7.14 -6.35 15.08
N ASP A 308 -8.42 -6.72 14.92
CA ASP A 308 -9.01 -6.91 13.61
C ASP A 308 -9.01 -5.63 12.80
N PHE A 309 -9.36 -4.49 13.41
CA PHE A 309 -9.37 -3.22 12.73
C PHE A 309 -7.97 -2.83 12.21
N VAL A 310 -6.93 -2.90 13.04
CA VAL A 310 -5.56 -2.56 12.59
C VAL A 310 -5.07 -3.59 11.56
N GLY A 311 -5.33 -4.88 11.76
CA GLY A 311 -5.00 -5.93 10.80
C GLY A 311 -5.66 -5.71 9.44
N ARG A 312 -6.93 -5.30 9.43
CA ARG A 312 -7.65 -4.93 8.20
C ARG A 312 -7.07 -3.68 7.54
N MET A 313 -6.69 -2.67 8.32
CA MET A 313 -6.00 -1.49 7.78
C MET A 313 -4.66 -1.85 7.12
N MET A 314 -3.89 -2.77 7.72
CA MET A 314 -2.69 -3.34 7.08
C MET A 314 -3.04 -4.04 5.76
N GLY A 315 -4.14 -4.80 5.73
CA GLY A 315 -4.66 -5.42 4.51
C GLY A 315 -5.06 -4.44 3.41
N VAL A 316 -5.65 -3.30 3.77
CA VAL A 316 -5.99 -2.20 2.83
C VAL A 316 -4.75 -1.63 2.17
N CYS A 317 -3.69 -1.39 2.95
CA CYS A 317 -2.42 -0.91 2.44
C CYS A 317 -1.79 -1.90 1.45
N PHE A 318 -1.76 -3.20 1.79
CA PHE A 318 -1.26 -4.23 0.88
C PHE A 318 -2.06 -4.35 -0.40
N ILE A 319 -3.39 -4.47 -0.31
CA ILE A 319 -4.24 -4.55 -1.50
C ILE A 319 -3.96 -3.34 -2.37
N SER A 320 -4.02 -2.12 -1.84
CA SER A 320 -3.86 -0.91 -2.65
C SER A 320 -2.49 -0.81 -3.33
N SER A 321 -1.43 -1.31 -2.69
CA SER A 321 -0.07 -1.29 -3.24
C SER A 321 0.09 -2.06 -4.56
N TYR A 322 -0.79 -3.03 -4.87
CA TYR A 322 -0.73 -3.78 -6.13
C TYR A 322 -0.82 -2.89 -7.38
N ILE A 323 -1.46 -1.72 -7.25
CA ILE A 323 -1.61 -0.76 -8.35
C ILE A 323 -0.25 -0.36 -8.89
N VAL A 324 0.71 -0.12 -7.99
CA VAL A 324 2.07 0.26 -8.38
C VAL A 324 2.71 -0.82 -9.24
N SER A 325 2.67 -2.07 -8.79
CA SER A 325 3.30 -3.19 -9.49
C SER A 325 2.63 -3.49 -10.83
N THR A 326 1.29 -3.43 -10.91
CA THR A 326 0.57 -3.62 -12.18
C THR A 326 0.79 -2.47 -13.16
N ARG A 327 0.84 -1.22 -12.68
CA ARG A 327 1.06 -0.04 -13.54
C ARG A 327 2.50 0.12 -13.99
N ALA A 328 3.48 -0.35 -13.21
CA ALA A 328 4.90 -0.30 -13.58
C ALA A 328 5.24 -0.99 -14.91
N LEU A 329 4.39 -1.91 -15.37
CA LEU A 329 4.50 -2.57 -16.67
C LEU A 329 4.26 -1.62 -17.85
N HIS A 330 3.56 -0.50 -17.62
CA HIS A 330 3.11 0.46 -18.63
C HIS A 330 3.87 1.78 -18.60
N TRP A 331 4.85 1.93 -17.69
CA TRP A 331 5.66 3.14 -17.62
C TRP A 331 6.81 3.09 -18.61
N LYS A 332 6.94 4.19 -19.36
CA LYS A 332 8.00 4.36 -20.37
C LYS A 332 9.38 4.48 -19.71
N LYS A 333 9.45 5.24 -18.60
CA LYS A 333 10.70 5.54 -17.93
C LYS A 333 11.16 4.39 -17.05
N ILE A 334 12.34 3.85 -17.37
CA ILE A 334 12.97 2.78 -16.60
C ILE A 334 13.30 3.21 -15.15
N THR A 335 13.53 4.50 -14.93
CA THR A 335 13.75 5.10 -13.61
C THR A 335 12.49 5.03 -12.73
N ASP A 336 11.30 5.23 -13.29
CA ASP A 336 10.03 5.08 -12.57
C ASP A 336 9.80 3.63 -12.15
N ARG A 337 10.10 2.70 -13.06
CA ARG A 337 10.08 1.24 -12.79
C ARG A 337 11.02 0.89 -11.63
N SER A 338 12.27 1.35 -11.69
CA SER A 338 13.22 1.16 -10.58
C SER A 338 12.69 1.71 -9.25
N ALA A 339 12.11 2.90 -9.27
CA ALA A 339 11.62 3.53 -8.06
C ALA A 339 10.45 2.76 -7.44
N ALA A 340 9.58 2.11 -8.24
CA ALA A 340 8.57 1.19 -7.71
C ALA A 340 9.18 0.01 -6.93
N ILE A 341 10.28 -0.58 -7.42
CA ILE A 341 11.00 -1.67 -6.74
C ILE A 341 11.60 -1.16 -5.43
N SER A 342 12.21 0.03 -5.46
CA SER A 342 12.78 0.65 -4.27
C SER A 342 11.69 0.91 -3.21
N CYS A 343 10.50 1.34 -3.63
CA CYS A 343 9.36 1.51 -2.72
C CYS A 343 8.94 0.18 -2.10
N ARG A 344 8.80 -0.89 -2.90
CA ARG A 344 8.53 -2.23 -2.36
C ARG A 344 9.58 -2.66 -1.36
N THR A 345 10.85 -2.42 -1.65
CA THR A 345 11.97 -2.75 -0.76
C THR A 345 11.85 -2.02 0.58
N ILE A 346 11.58 -0.71 0.57
CA ILE A 346 11.37 0.10 1.79
C ILE A 346 10.16 -0.42 2.58
N CYS A 347 9.06 -0.73 1.90
CA CYS A 347 7.87 -1.31 2.53
C CYS A 347 8.19 -2.62 3.25
N CYS A 348 8.83 -3.56 2.56
CA CYS A 348 9.20 -4.86 3.09
C CYS A 348 10.20 -4.74 4.26
N LEU A 349 11.20 -3.85 4.17
CA LEU A 349 12.12 -3.57 5.28
C LEU A 349 11.41 -2.97 6.49
N GLY A 350 10.45 -2.05 6.27
CA GLY A 350 9.63 -1.49 7.34
C GLY A 350 8.82 -2.56 8.08
N ILE A 351 8.17 -3.47 7.35
CA ILE A 351 7.40 -4.56 7.96
C ILE A 351 8.32 -5.57 8.65
N LEU A 352 9.41 -5.98 7.99
CA LEU A 352 10.36 -6.94 8.56
C LEU A 352 10.99 -6.41 9.85
N SER A 353 11.41 -5.14 9.87
CA SER A 353 11.93 -4.52 11.08
C SER A 353 10.89 -4.46 12.20
N ALA A 354 9.62 -4.17 11.88
CA ALA A 354 8.53 -4.22 12.85
C ALA A 354 8.26 -5.63 13.42
N GLN A 355 8.38 -6.67 12.60
CA GLN A 355 8.24 -8.07 13.03
C GLN A 355 9.42 -8.53 13.90
N VAL A 356 10.65 -8.25 13.48
CA VAL A 356 11.84 -8.58 14.27
C VAL A 356 11.80 -7.83 15.60
N TRP A 357 11.44 -6.54 15.58
CA TRP A 357 11.29 -5.74 16.79
C TRP A 357 10.26 -6.32 17.74
N SER A 358 9.07 -6.69 17.27
CA SER A 358 8.01 -7.21 18.16
C SER A 358 8.39 -8.54 18.80
N GLN A 359 9.15 -9.39 18.11
CA GLN A 359 9.65 -10.65 18.68
C GLN A 359 10.53 -10.41 19.92
N TYR A 360 11.34 -9.35 19.94
CA TYR A 360 12.24 -9.04 21.05
C TYR A 360 11.61 -8.11 22.09
N ALA A 361 10.93 -7.05 21.65
CA ALA A 361 10.39 -6.03 22.54
C ALA A 361 9.11 -6.48 23.26
N TYR A 362 8.32 -7.35 22.63
CA TYR A 362 7.00 -7.80 23.11
C TYR A 362 6.93 -9.32 23.20
N HIS A 363 8.04 -9.96 23.54
CA HIS A 363 8.16 -11.42 23.62
C HIS A 363 7.08 -12.09 24.49
N ASP A 364 6.57 -11.37 25.50
CA ASP A 364 5.50 -11.84 26.37
C ASP A 364 4.14 -11.96 25.65
N ASP A 365 3.91 -11.18 24.59
CA ASP A 365 2.67 -11.16 23.81
C ASP A 365 2.71 -12.09 22.58
N TRP A 366 3.91 -12.47 22.13
CA TRP A 366 4.15 -13.26 20.92
C TRP A 366 4.62 -14.69 21.24
N ASN A 367 4.19 -15.64 20.44
CA ASN A 367 4.62 -17.04 20.48
C ASN A 367 5.74 -17.29 19.46
N ASP A 368 6.50 -18.37 19.59
CA ASP A 368 7.57 -18.72 18.66
C ASP A 368 7.07 -18.98 17.23
N ASN A 369 5.78 -19.29 17.05
CA ASN A 369 5.17 -19.39 15.73
C ASN A 369 5.16 -18.05 14.96
N HIS A 370 5.42 -16.91 15.62
CA HIS A 370 5.57 -15.62 14.97
C HIS A 370 6.72 -15.61 13.95
N TRP A 371 7.72 -16.49 14.11
CA TRP A 371 8.78 -16.70 13.12
C TRP A 371 8.27 -17.12 11.74
N ILE A 372 7.06 -17.68 11.63
CA ILE A 372 6.40 -17.96 10.35
C ILE A 372 6.16 -16.64 9.59
N GLY A 373 5.62 -15.63 10.28
CA GLY A 373 5.41 -14.30 9.71
C GLY A 373 6.73 -13.63 9.32
N ILE A 374 7.74 -13.70 10.20
CA ILE A 374 9.09 -13.18 9.94
C ILE A 374 9.71 -13.84 8.70
N SER A 375 9.60 -15.17 8.57
CA SER A 375 10.13 -15.92 7.42
C SER A 375 9.46 -15.51 6.10
N LEU A 376 8.14 -15.31 6.11
CA LEU A 376 7.39 -14.88 4.92
C LEU A 376 7.85 -13.51 4.42
N PHE A 377 7.92 -12.51 5.31
CA PHE A 377 8.37 -11.17 4.92
C PHE A 377 9.87 -11.09 4.68
N SER A 378 10.68 -11.92 5.34
CA SER A 378 12.12 -12.06 5.00
C SER A 378 12.29 -12.54 3.55
N THR A 379 11.49 -13.52 3.13
CA THR A 379 11.51 -14.04 1.75
C THR A 379 11.10 -12.94 0.76
N TRP A 380 10.00 -12.23 1.04
CA TRP A 380 9.54 -11.15 0.17
C TRP A 380 10.56 -9.99 0.09
N THR A 381 11.17 -9.64 1.23
CA THR A 381 12.25 -8.63 1.30
C THR A 381 13.45 -9.07 0.47
N GLY A 382 13.88 -10.33 0.61
CA GLY A 382 14.99 -10.89 -0.17
C GLY A 382 14.74 -10.84 -1.69
N ILE A 383 13.53 -11.18 -2.13
CA ILE A 383 13.14 -11.08 -3.54
C ILE A 383 13.17 -9.62 -4.02
N ALA A 384 12.66 -8.68 -3.23
CA ALA A 384 12.65 -7.25 -3.58
C ALA A 384 14.07 -6.69 -3.70
N ILE A 385 14.96 -7.02 -2.76
CA ILE A 385 16.38 -6.62 -2.78
C ILE A 385 17.08 -7.25 -3.99
N LEU A 386 16.89 -8.56 -4.23
CA LEU A 386 17.47 -9.24 -5.38
C LEU A 386 17.05 -8.56 -6.68
N TYR A 387 15.77 -8.20 -6.81
CA TYR A 387 15.30 -7.50 -7.99
C TYR A 387 15.95 -6.11 -8.15
N GLN A 388 16.06 -5.35 -7.05
CA GLN A 388 16.74 -4.06 -7.05
C GLN A 388 18.22 -4.18 -7.46
N LEU A 389 18.91 -5.23 -7.02
CA LEU A 389 20.29 -5.52 -7.39
C LEU A 389 20.42 -5.89 -8.87
N ILE A 390 19.57 -6.78 -9.38
CA ILE A 390 19.53 -7.15 -10.81
C ILE A 390 19.34 -5.90 -11.67
N PHE A 391 18.39 -5.04 -11.30
CA PHE A 391 18.14 -3.79 -12.01
C PHE A 391 19.36 -2.86 -12.02
N CYS A 392 20.02 -2.70 -10.87
CA CYS A 392 21.23 -1.89 -10.74
C CYS A 392 22.36 -2.43 -11.64
N LEU A 393 22.58 -3.75 -11.61
CA LEU A 393 23.60 -4.41 -12.45
C LEU A 393 23.32 -4.23 -13.94
N THR A 394 22.06 -4.37 -14.38
CA THR A 394 21.66 -4.14 -15.78
C THR A 394 21.92 -2.69 -16.21
N LYS A 395 21.62 -1.71 -15.33
CA LYS A 395 21.91 -0.29 -15.61
C LYS A 395 23.42 -0.05 -15.78
N ILE A 396 24.24 -0.59 -14.87
CA ILE A 396 25.70 -0.47 -14.94
C ILE A 396 26.24 -1.12 -16.22
N TYR A 397 25.74 -2.29 -16.59
CA TYR A 397 26.15 -3.00 -17.79
C TYR A 397 25.80 -2.21 -19.07
N ASN A 398 24.58 -1.68 -19.16
CA ASN A 398 24.15 -0.88 -20.31
C ASN A 398 24.92 0.43 -20.44
N ASN A 399 25.25 1.09 -19.33
CA ASN A 399 26.07 2.30 -19.35
C ASN A 399 27.49 2.00 -19.85
N LYS A 400 28.10 0.89 -19.41
CA LYS A 400 29.40 0.45 -19.93
C LYS A 400 29.36 0.10 -21.42
N ALA A 401 28.27 -0.48 -21.90
CA ALA A 401 28.10 -0.82 -23.31
C ALA A 401 27.88 0.41 -24.22
N LYS A 402 27.40 1.53 -23.68
CA LYS A 402 27.31 2.81 -24.42
C LYS A 402 28.65 3.55 -24.50
N ASN A 403 29.53 3.33 -23.54
CA ASN A 403 30.83 4.01 -23.45
C ASN A 403 31.95 3.29 -24.24
N ASN A 404 31.70 2.07 -24.72
CA ASN A 404 32.60 1.30 -25.58
C ASN A 404 32.08 1.30 -27.01
#